data_AF-A0A924TE79-F1
#
_entry.id   AF-A0A924TE79-F1
#
_cell.length_a   1.000
_cell.length_b   1.000
_cell.length_c   1.000
_cell.angle_alpha   90.00
_cell.angle_beta   90.00
_cell.angle_gamma   90.00
#
_symmetry.space_group_name_H-M   'P 1'
#
loop_
_entity.id
_entity.type
_entity.pdbx_description
1 polymer ?
#
loop_
_entity_poly.entity_id
_entity_poly.type
_entity_poly.pdbx_seq_one_letter_code
_entity_poly.pdbx_strand_id
1 'polypeptide(L)'
;ALVDLDAAVASDLNNAEAWSWRAAIHMVQANYAQARRSCEMLAPLTTPLIATACTAQVDATTGRTAEAARSLRQALQDTALKSAGASDGQAAQRLWVLTRLAETEERRGAYKEADTAFREALALQIDDVYLQAAYADFLLDQGRAAEVPSLLKGRGRADVLLLRQALAARALKAPEAAALSRELGARFDAARLRGDTTHRKEESRYVRSVLGESSASAAANALRLATENFAEQREPADARILLEAALTAKNPAAADPVLQWMAKSGIDSVVLKRLAAQLVSQPGAKQ
;
A
#
# COMPACT_ATOMS: atom_id res chain seq x y z
N ALA A 1 2.63 -21.96 1.54
CA ALA A 1 2.82 -20.78 2.40
C ALA A 1 2.01 -20.88 3.69
N LEU A 2 0.71 -20.56 3.74
CA LEU A 2 -0.05 -20.61 5.01
C LEU A 2 -0.07 -22.00 5.65
N VAL A 3 -0.23 -23.06 4.86
CA VAL A 3 -0.15 -24.45 5.35
C VAL A 3 1.19 -24.73 6.04
N ASP A 4 2.29 -24.31 5.44
CA ASP A 4 3.64 -24.52 5.99
C ASP A 4 3.85 -23.70 7.27
N LEU A 5 3.34 -22.46 7.29
CA LEU A 5 3.39 -21.61 8.47
C LEU A 5 2.51 -22.12 9.62
N ASP A 6 1.34 -22.67 9.29
CA ASP A 6 0.44 -23.32 10.27
C ASP A 6 1.12 -24.54 10.89
N ALA A 7 1.80 -25.36 10.08
CA ALA A 7 2.62 -26.47 10.57
C ALA A 7 3.79 -25.99 11.43
N ALA A 8 4.47 -24.91 11.02
CA ALA A 8 5.59 -24.34 11.76
C ALA A 8 5.17 -23.85 13.15
N VAL A 9 4.08 -23.08 13.26
CA VAL A 9 3.61 -22.60 14.56
C VAL A 9 2.98 -23.69 15.43
N ALA A 10 2.45 -24.77 14.82
CA ALA A 10 1.97 -25.92 15.56
C ALA A 10 3.14 -26.74 16.15
N SER A 11 4.27 -26.78 15.46
CA SER A 11 5.49 -27.45 15.93
C SER A 11 6.26 -26.61 16.96
N ASP A 12 6.31 -25.29 16.78
CA ASP A 12 6.99 -24.37 17.68
C ASP A 12 6.19 -23.07 17.86
N LEU A 13 5.52 -22.96 19.00
CA LEU A 13 4.73 -21.77 19.35
C LEU A 13 5.59 -20.53 19.56
N ASN A 14 6.90 -20.66 19.80
CA ASN A 14 7.83 -19.54 19.99
C ASN A 14 8.46 -19.04 18.69
N ASN A 15 8.05 -19.57 17.53
CA ASN A 15 8.55 -19.13 16.23
C ASN A 15 7.97 -17.76 15.82
N ALA A 16 8.62 -16.68 16.28
CA ALA A 16 8.21 -15.30 16.03
C ALA A 16 8.11 -14.97 14.53
N GLU A 17 9.02 -15.50 13.71
CA GLU A 17 9.02 -15.27 12.27
C GLU A 17 7.81 -15.93 11.59
N ALA A 18 7.46 -17.15 11.98
CA ALA A 18 6.27 -17.80 11.44
C ALA A 18 5.00 -17.04 11.82
N TRP A 19 4.88 -16.56 13.07
CA TRP A 19 3.75 -15.73 13.49
C TRP A 19 3.65 -14.41 12.73
N SER A 20 4.78 -13.73 12.47
CA SER A 20 4.78 -12.47 11.73
C SER A 20 4.36 -12.66 10.28
N TRP A 21 4.84 -13.71 9.60
CA TRP A 21 4.42 -14.03 8.23
C TRP A 21 2.95 -14.44 8.14
N ARG A 22 2.43 -15.19 9.12
CA ARG A 22 1.00 -15.51 9.19
C ARG A 22 0.15 -14.25 9.33
N ALA A 23 0.55 -13.32 10.18
CA ALA A 23 -0.14 -12.04 10.33
C ALA A 23 -0.16 -11.27 9.00
N ALA A 24 0.99 -11.15 8.32
CA ALA A 24 1.11 -10.45 7.05
C ALA A 24 0.25 -11.08 5.94
N ILE A 25 0.27 -12.41 5.77
CA ILE A 25 -0.53 -13.08 4.74
C ILE A 25 -2.02 -12.96 5.05
N HIS A 26 -2.42 -13.11 6.31
CA HIS A 26 -3.82 -12.92 6.69
C HIS A 26 -4.30 -11.48 6.50
N MET A 27 -3.44 -10.48 6.69
CA MET A 27 -3.76 -9.08 6.35
C MET A 27 -4.05 -8.92 4.85
N VAL A 28 -3.17 -9.42 3.98
CA VAL A 28 -3.32 -9.35 2.52
C VAL A 28 -4.58 -10.09 2.04
N GLN A 29 -4.94 -11.21 2.68
CA GLN A 29 -6.14 -11.97 2.32
C GLN A 29 -7.45 -11.39 2.88
N ALA A 30 -7.39 -10.29 3.66
CA ALA A 30 -8.49 -9.74 4.45
C ALA A 30 -9.07 -10.70 5.52
N ASN A 31 -8.23 -11.60 6.04
CA ASN A 31 -8.53 -12.52 7.13
C ASN A 31 -8.17 -11.88 8.50
N TYR A 32 -8.73 -10.70 8.79
CA TYR A 32 -8.30 -9.84 9.90
C TYR A 32 -8.41 -10.47 11.29
N ALA A 33 -9.38 -11.37 11.52
CA ALA A 33 -9.49 -12.10 12.78
C ALA A 33 -8.30 -13.06 13.01
N GLN A 34 -7.84 -13.72 11.94
CA GLN A 34 -6.65 -14.55 12.00
C GLN A 34 -5.38 -13.71 12.11
N ALA A 35 -5.30 -12.58 11.38
CA ALA A 35 -4.18 -11.64 11.51
C ALA A 35 -4.02 -11.13 12.94
N ARG A 36 -5.14 -10.78 13.60
CA ARG A 36 -5.17 -10.39 15.01
C ARG A 36 -4.64 -11.49 15.92
N ARG A 37 -5.14 -12.72 15.76
CA ARG A 37 -4.64 -13.87 16.53
C ARG A 37 -3.13 -14.06 16.35
N SER A 38 -2.63 -13.92 15.12
CA SER A 38 -1.19 -14.01 14.86
C SER A 38 -0.40 -12.89 15.55
N CYS A 39 -0.91 -11.65 15.56
CA CYS A 39 -0.28 -10.56 16.30
C CYS A 39 -0.30 -10.78 17.83
N GLU A 40 -1.38 -11.33 18.38
CA GLU A 40 -1.50 -11.66 19.81
C GLU A 40 -0.47 -12.72 20.22
N MET A 41 -0.27 -13.75 19.38
CA MET A 41 0.74 -14.79 19.60
C MET A 41 2.17 -14.29 19.39
N LEU A 42 2.37 -13.34 18.47
CA LEU A 42 3.67 -12.70 18.24
C LEU A 42 4.07 -11.74 19.38
N ALA A 43 3.10 -11.12 20.05
CA ALA A 43 3.34 -10.06 21.02
C ALA A 43 4.38 -10.40 22.11
N PRO A 44 4.35 -11.57 22.78
CA PRO A 44 5.37 -11.92 23.78
C PRO A 44 6.74 -12.30 23.18
N LEU A 45 6.82 -12.50 21.86
CA LEU A 45 8.01 -12.99 21.16
C LEU A 45 8.78 -11.88 20.42
N THR A 46 8.33 -10.62 20.55
CA THR A 46 8.88 -9.48 19.80
C THR A 46 9.01 -8.24 20.68
N THR A 47 9.53 -7.16 20.11
CA THR A 47 9.67 -5.89 20.84
C THR A 47 8.29 -5.24 21.07
N PRO A 48 8.10 -4.46 22.15
CA PRO A 48 6.84 -3.76 22.39
C PRO A 48 6.39 -2.87 21.22
N LEU A 49 7.37 -2.30 20.48
CA LEU A 49 7.14 -1.51 19.28
C LEU A 49 6.45 -2.35 18.18
N ILE A 50 6.99 -3.53 17.88
CA ILE A 50 6.43 -4.42 16.85
C ILE A 50 5.12 -5.05 17.29
N ALA A 51 4.99 -5.47 18.56
CA ALA A 51 3.75 -6.00 19.10
C ALA A 51 2.58 -5.00 18.95
N THR A 52 2.83 -3.73 19.32
CA THR A 52 1.85 -2.64 19.16
C THR A 52 1.52 -2.41 17.69
N ALA A 53 2.55 -2.33 16.84
CA ALA A 53 2.36 -1.99 15.43
C ALA A 53 1.67 -3.11 14.62
N CYS A 54 1.90 -4.39 14.94
CA CYS A 54 1.17 -5.51 14.34
C CYS A 54 -0.34 -5.38 14.61
N THR A 55 -0.72 -5.18 15.87
CA THR A 55 -2.13 -5.03 16.27
C THR A 55 -2.75 -3.76 15.65
N ALA A 56 -2.02 -2.65 15.67
CA ALA A 56 -2.47 -1.39 15.10
C ALA A 56 -2.69 -1.49 13.57
N GLN A 57 -1.93 -2.32 12.86
CA GLN A 57 -2.15 -2.56 11.43
C GLN A 57 -3.53 -3.18 11.17
N VAL A 58 -3.95 -4.14 12.01
CA VAL A 58 -5.29 -4.74 11.94
C VAL A 58 -6.36 -3.70 12.32
N ASP A 59 -6.14 -2.93 13.38
CA ASP A 59 -7.07 -1.88 13.81
C ASP A 59 -7.30 -0.82 12.73
N ALA A 60 -6.23 -0.46 12.01
CA ALA A 60 -6.27 0.52 10.93
C ALA A 60 -7.09 0.09 9.71
N THR A 61 -7.30 -1.21 9.52
CA THR A 61 -8.14 -1.75 8.44
C THR A 61 -9.52 -2.19 8.93
N THR A 62 -9.77 -2.19 10.25
CA THR A 62 -11.00 -2.71 10.86
C THR A 62 -11.82 -1.65 11.61
N GLY A 63 -11.81 -0.40 11.11
CA GLY A 63 -12.63 0.69 11.63
C GLY A 63 -12.09 1.42 12.86
N ARG A 64 -10.87 1.10 13.30
CA ARG A 64 -10.18 1.75 14.42
C ARG A 64 -8.99 2.59 13.95
N THR A 65 -9.06 3.20 12.76
CA THR A 65 -7.96 3.95 12.14
C THR A 65 -7.39 5.03 13.06
N ALA A 66 -8.21 5.83 13.75
CA ALA A 66 -7.72 6.89 14.64
C ALA A 66 -7.00 6.35 15.89
N GLU A 67 -7.50 5.25 16.46
CA GLU A 67 -6.85 4.56 17.58
C GLU A 67 -5.51 3.95 17.15
N ALA A 68 -5.47 3.28 15.99
CA ALA A 68 -4.27 2.66 15.45
C ALA A 68 -3.09 3.65 15.38
N ALA A 69 -3.25 4.86 14.85
CA ALA A 69 -2.11 5.79 14.87
C ALA A 69 -1.80 6.40 16.22
N ARG A 70 -2.78 6.58 17.12
CA ARG A 70 -2.43 6.99 18.48
C ARG A 70 -1.50 5.95 19.11
N SER A 71 -1.83 4.66 18.96
CA SER A 71 -1.00 3.56 19.44
C SER A 71 0.37 3.51 18.77
N LEU A 72 0.45 3.68 17.44
CA LEU A 72 1.71 3.73 16.70
C LEU A 72 2.59 4.92 17.13
N ARG A 73 2.01 6.12 17.26
CA ARG A 73 2.73 7.33 17.72
C ARG A 73 3.26 7.14 19.14
N GLN A 74 2.44 6.64 20.05
CA GLN A 74 2.87 6.38 21.43
C GLN A 74 4.02 5.37 21.48
N ALA A 75 3.91 4.24 20.76
CA ALA A 75 4.96 3.23 20.74
C ALA A 75 6.29 3.76 20.18
N LEU A 76 6.23 4.61 19.15
CA LEU A 76 7.42 5.27 18.57
C LEU A 76 8.07 6.27 19.54
N GLN A 77 7.26 7.01 20.31
CA GLN A 77 7.73 7.94 21.34
C GLN A 77 8.38 7.21 22.52
N ASP A 78 7.71 6.17 23.04
CA ASP A 78 8.22 5.36 24.16
C ASP A 78 9.54 4.67 23.83
N THR A 79 9.75 4.31 22.55
CA THR A 79 10.99 3.69 22.07
C THR A 79 12.08 4.73 21.84
N ALA A 80 11.75 5.91 21.30
CA ALA A 80 12.71 6.98 21.05
C ALA A 80 13.39 7.47 22.34
N LEU A 81 12.62 7.57 23.44
CA LEU A 81 13.12 7.97 24.76
C LEU A 81 14.15 6.99 25.35
N LYS A 82 14.26 5.77 24.79
CA LYS A 82 15.10 4.68 25.31
C LYS A 82 16.33 4.38 24.44
N SER A 83 16.53 5.14 23.35
CA SER A 83 17.47 4.76 22.28
C SER A 83 18.66 5.73 22.16
N ALA A 84 19.77 5.44 22.83
CA ALA A 84 21.09 5.94 22.46
C ALA A 84 21.90 4.78 21.84
N GLY A 85 22.32 4.90 20.58
CA GLY A 85 23.05 3.83 19.86
C GLY A 85 22.17 2.67 19.39
N ALA A 86 21.11 2.96 18.63
CA ALA A 86 20.21 1.94 18.10
C ALA A 86 20.92 0.98 17.12
N SER A 87 20.64 -0.32 17.22
CA SER A 87 21.12 -1.32 16.27
C SER A 87 20.38 -1.28 14.94
N ASP A 88 20.95 -1.88 13.89
CA ASP A 88 20.32 -1.99 12.57
C ASP A 88 18.93 -2.64 12.65
N GLY A 89 18.75 -3.65 13.50
CA GLY A 89 17.46 -4.29 13.74
C GLY A 89 16.42 -3.33 14.33
N GLN A 90 16.81 -2.45 15.25
CA GLN A 90 15.93 -1.43 15.82
C GLN A 90 15.57 -0.36 14.79
N ALA A 91 16.53 0.05 13.95
CA ALA A 91 16.30 0.99 12.86
C ALA A 91 15.31 0.42 11.83
N ALA A 92 15.44 -0.85 11.46
CA ALA A 92 14.50 -1.54 10.57
C ALA A 92 13.09 -1.63 11.17
N GLN A 93 12.96 -1.95 12.46
CA GLN A 93 11.67 -1.92 13.14
C GLN A 93 11.04 -0.53 13.13
N ARG A 94 11.83 0.52 13.42
CA ARG A 94 11.36 1.91 13.40
C ARG A 94 10.91 2.34 12.00
N LEU A 95 11.65 1.97 10.96
CA LEU A 95 11.28 2.22 9.56
C LEU A 95 9.93 1.61 9.22
N TRP A 96 9.72 0.35 9.59
CA TRP A 96 8.47 -0.34 9.32
C TRP A 96 7.29 0.33 10.03
N VAL A 97 7.44 0.66 11.33
CA VAL A 97 6.38 1.31 12.11
C VAL A 97 6.09 2.73 11.64
N LEU A 98 7.10 3.53 11.29
CA LEU A 98 6.92 4.88 10.74
C LEU A 98 6.18 4.84 9.39
N THR A 99 6.53 3.88 8.53
CA THR A 99 5.82 3.70 7.26
C THR A 99 4.36 3.32 7.49
N ARG A 100 4.07 2.40 8.41
CA ARG A 100 2.68 2.05 8.78
C ARG A 100 1.91 3.23 9.39
N LEU A 101 2.58 4.03 10.22
CA LEU A 101 2.00 5.25 10.78
C LEU A 101 1.63 6.22 9.65
N ALA A 102 2.54 6.51 8.74
CA ALA A 102 2.33 7.44 7.64
C ALA A 102 1.11 7.07 6.78
N GLU A 103 1.00 5.81 6.37
CA GLU A 103 -0.17 5.33 5.61
C GLU A 103 -1.47 5.37 6.42
N THR A 104 -1.39 5.20 7.74
CA THR A 104 -2.56 5.29 8.62
C THR A 104 -3.01 6.74 8.80
N GLU A 105 -2.08 7.67 8.93
CA GLU A 105 -2.33 9.13 8.93
C GLU A 105 -2.89 9.58 7.57
N GLU A 106 -2.37 9.07 6.46
CA GLU A 106 -2.91 9.33 5.12
C GLU A 106 -4.37 8.87 5.00
N ARG A 107 -4.67 7.63 5.43
CA ARG A 107 -6.05 7.10 5.37
C ARG A 107 -7.04 7.99 6.10
N ARG A 108 -6.68 8.58 7.24
CA ARG A 108 -7.60 9.48 7.98
C ARG A 108 -7.65 10.92 7.45
N GLY A 109 -6.83 11.26 6.45
CA GLY A 109 -6.71 12.63 5.94
C GLY A 109 -5.80 13.55 6.77
N ALA A 110 -5.02 13.01 7.71
CA ALA A 110 -4.04 13.75 8.49
C ALA A 110 -2.73 13.87 7.70
N TYR A 111 -2.78 14.58 6.57
CA TYR A 111 -1.71 14.56 5.58
C TYR A 111 -0.40 15.19 6.08
N LYS A 112 -0.46 16.14 7.01
CA LYS A 112 0.74 16.75 7.60
C LYS A 112 1.49 15.75 8.47
N GLU A 113 0.75 15.00 9.28
CA GLU A 113 1.27 13.94 10.14
C GLU A 113 1.81 12.77 9.29
N ALA A 114 1.13 12.43 8.19
CA ALA A 114 1.60 11.45 7.22
C ALA A 114 2.96 11.86 6.60
N ASP A 115 3.07 13.09 6.11
CA ASP A 115 4.33 13.63 5.54
C ASP A 115 5.47 13.61 6.56
N THR A 116 5.17 13.96 7.82
CA THR A 116 6.15 13.93 8.92
C THR A 116 6.65 12.51 9.16
N ALA A 117 5.75 11.52 9.28
CA ALA A 117 6.13 10.13 9.51
C ALA A 117 6.95 9.55 8.33
N PHE A 118 6.61 9.88 7.08
CA PHE A 118 7.41 9.48 5.92
C PHE A 118 8.81 10.10 5.94
N ARG A 119 8.92 11.40 6.24
CA ARG A 119 10.23 12.08 6.32
C ARG A 119 11.08 11.55 7.47
N GLU A 120 10.48 11.24 8.62
CA GLU A 120 11.18 10.56 9.72
C GLU A 120 11.68 9.18 9.31
N ALA A 121 10.89 8.40 8.55
CA ALA A 121 11.32 7.10 8.05
C ALA A 121 12.51 7.22 7.08
N LEU A 122 12.47 8.20 6.17
CA LEU A 122 13.57 8.48 5.24
C LEU A 122 14.83 8.96 5.95
N ALA A 123 14.70 9.68 7.07
CA ALA A 123 15.83 10.14 7.87
C ALA A 123 16.61 8.99 8.54
N LEU A 124 16.06 7.77 8.57
CA LEU A 124 16.79 6.57 8.98
C LEU A 124 17.85 6.12 7.95
N GLN A 125 17.81 6.69 6.73
CA GLN A 125 18.77 6.42 5.64
C GLN A 125 18.88 4.94 5.23
N ILE A 126 17.84 4.15 5.51
CA ILE A 126 17.72 2.77 5.05
C ILE A 126 17.15 2.77 3.63
N ASP A 127 17.77 2.00 2.75
CA ASP A 127 17.31 1.85 1.38
C ASP A 127 16.11 0.89 1.29
N ASP A 128 14.91 1.42 1.51
CA ASP A 128 13.66 0.66 1.45
C ASP A 128 12.80 1.09 0.26
N VAL A 129 12.65 0.18 -0.72
CA VAL A 129 11.88 0.40 -1.96
C VAL A 129 10.40 0.65 -1.66
N TYR A 130 9.86 -0.01 -0.63
CA TYR A 130 8.46 0.13 -0.27
C TYR A 130 8.15 1.55 0.26
N LEU A 131 8.93 2.04 1.22
CA LEU A 131 8.85 3.40 1.77
C LEU A 131 8.96 4.45 0.66
N GLN A 132 9.93 4.27 -0.25
CA GLN A 132 10.14 5.17 -1.39
C GLN A 132 8.92 5.21 -2.31
N ALA A 133 8.33 4.05 -2.61
CA ALA A 133 7.12 3.97 -3.42
C ALA A 133 5.90 4.59 -2.72
N ALA A 134 5.70 4.29 -1.43
CA ALA A 134 4.60 4.80 -0.62
C ALA A 134 4.66 6.33 -0.46
N TYR A 135 5.84 6.88 -0.18
CA TYR A 135 5.99 8.33 -0.07
C TYR A 135 5.86 9.03 -1.41
N ALA A 136 6.37 8.44 -2.50
CA ALA A 136 6.15 8.99 -3.84
C ALA A 136 4.65 9.01 -4.22
N ASP A 137 3.89 7.99 -3.84
CA ASP A 137 2.44 7.96 -4.03
C ASP A 137 1.74 9.06 -3.23
N PHE A 138 2.09 9.20 -1.96
CA PHE A 138 1.62 10.31 -1.12
C PHE A 138 1.92 11.68 -1.75
N LEU A 139 3.15 11.91 -2.22
CA LEU A 139 3.52 13.17 -2.88
C LEU A 139 2.69 13.43 -4.14
N LEU A 140 2.50 12.41 -4.99
CA LEU A 140 1.70 12.54 -6.21
C LEU A 140 0.25 12.91 -5.88
N ASP A 141 -0.33 12.31 -4.84
CA ASP A 141 -1.71 12.56 -4.42
C ASP A 141 -1.92 13.95 -3.81
N GLN A 142 -0.88 14.49 -3.17
CA GLN A 142 -0.87 15.86 -2.66
C GLN A 142 -0.52 16.89 -3.76
N GLY A 143 -0.38 16.48 -5.03
CA GLY A 143 -0.01 17.38 -6.13
C GLY A 143 1.46 17.82 -6.10
N ARG A 144 2.30 17.17 -5.30
CA ARG A 144 3.71 17.50 -5.06
C ARG A 144 4.65 16.68 -5.96
N ALA A 145 4.26 16.48 -7.22
CA ALA A 145 5.02 15.69 -8.20
C ALA A 145 6.46 16.17 -8.39
N ALA A 146 6.73 17.47 -8.18
CA ALA A 146 8.05 18.07 -8.30
C ALA A 146 9.10 17.52 -7.32
N GLU A 147 8.68 16.90 -6.21
CA GLU A 147 9.60 16.32 -5.22
C GLU A 147 10.03 14.88 -5.56
N VAL A 148 9.27 14.17 -6.39
CA VAL A 148 9.50 12.75 -6.72
C VAL A 148 10.82 12.50 -7.46
N PRO A 149 11.26 13.33 -8.44
CA PRO A 149 12.54 13.11 -9.12
C PRO A 149 13.73 13.12 -8.17
N SER A 150 13.73 14.01 -7.18
CA SER A 150 14.77 14.08 -6.15
C SER A 150 14.73 12.88 -5.21
N LEU A 151 13.53 12.46 -4.79
CA LEU A 151 13.32 11.29 -3.93
C LEU A 151 13.83 9.99 -4.58
N LEU A 152 13.58 9.81 -5.88
CA LEU A 152 13.82 8.56 -6.60
C LEU A 152 15.05 8.58 -7.52
N LYS A 153 15.93 9.59 -7.38
CA LYS A 153 17.11 9.75 -8.22
C LYS A 153 17.96 8.46 -8.26
N GLY A 154 18.19 7.92 -9.45
CA GLY A 154 19.00 6.71 -9.64
C GLY A 154 18.31 5.39 -9.27
N ARG A 155 17.03 5.40 -8.91
CA ARG A 155 16.30 4.22 -8.41
C ARG A 155 15.38 3.54 -9.42
N GLY A 156 15.43 3.93 -10.69
CA GLY A 156 14.61 3.39 -11.79
C GLY A 156 14.91 1.94 -12.20
N ARG A 157 15.77 1.22 -11.47
CA ARG A 157 15.96 -0.22 -11.65
C ARG A 157 14.74 -1.01 -11.16
N ALA A 158 14.08 -0.56 -10.10
CA ALA A 158 12.86 -1.19 -9.60
C ALA A 158 11.63 -0.66 -10.35
N ASP A 159 10.85 -1.55 -10.98
CA ASP A 159 9.69 -1.17 -11.80
C ASP A 159 8.64 -0.38 -11.00
N VAL A 160 8.46 -0.73 -9.73
CA VAL A 160 7.57 -0.02 -8.80
C VAL A 160 7.97 1.45 -8.65
N LEU A 161 9.26 1.78 -8.64
CA LEU A 161 9.76 3.15 -8.51
C LEU A 161 9.80 3.86 -9.88
N LEU A 162 10.15 3.13 -10.94
CA LEU A 162 10.11 3.63 -12.32
C LEU A 162 8.70 4.11 -12.69
N LEU A 163 7.66 3.39 -12.25
CA LEU A 163 6.27 3.84 -12.38
C LEU A 163 6.04 5.20 -11.74
N ARG A 164 6.46 5.42 -10.49
CA ARG A 164 6.25 6.72 -9.82
C ARG A 164 7.06 7.84 -10.49
N GLN A 165 8.26 7.55 -11.00
CA GLN A 165 9.02 8.50 -11.81
C GLN A 165 8.28 8.87 -13.11
N ALA A 166 7.72 7.89 -13.82
CA ALA A 166 6.94 8.14 -15.03
C ALA A 166 5.67 8.95 -14.75
N LEU A 167 4.96 8.65 -13.65
CA LEU A 167 3.78 9.40 -13.22
C LEU A 167 4.12 10.86 -12.86
N ALA A 168 5.21 11.08 -12.11
CA ALA A 168 5.68 12.42 -11.77
C ALA A 168 6.09 13.21 -13.03
N ALA A 169 6.87 12.59 -13.92
CA ALA A 169 7.29 13.20 -15.17
C ALA A 169 6.08 13.60 -16.04
N ARG A 170 5.06 12.73 -16.13
CA ARG A 170 3.80 13.05 -16.84
C ARG A 170 3.06 14.22 -16.20
N ALA A 171 2.92 14.23 -14.88
CA ALA A 171 2.25 15.32 -14.17
C ALA A 171 2.96 16.68 -14.36
N LEU A 172 4.28 16.66 -14.42
CA LEU A 172 5.13 17.84 -14.65
C LEU A 172 5.28 18.21 -16.13
N LYS A 173 4.75 17.40 -17.06
CA LYS A 173 5.00 17.52 -18.51
C LYS A 173 6.50 17.57 -18.85
N ALA A 174 7.30 16.79 -18.12
CA ALA A 174 8.75 16.73 -18.28
C ALA A 174 9.12 16.06 -19.63
N PRO A 175 10.21 16.48 -20.27
CA PRO A 175 10.61 15.96 -21.59
C PRO A 175 10.87 14.43 -21.59
N GLU A 176 11.32 13.88 -20.48
CA GLU A 176 11.59 12.45 -20.30
C GLU A 176 10.33 11.59 -20.09
N ALA A 177 9.15 12.19 -19.88
CA ALA A 177 7.92 11.45 -19.53
C ALA A 177 7.57 10.35 -20.54
N ALA A 178 7.75 10.64 -21.84
CA ALA A 178 7.49 9.68 -22.90
C ALA A 178 8.51 8.53 -22.93
N ALA A 179 9.78 8.81 -22.61
CA ALA A 179 10.82 7.80 -22.56
C ALA A 179 10.61 6.84 -21.39
N LEU A 180 10.37 7.37 -20.18
CA LEU A 180 10.06 6.59 -18.98
C LEU A 180 8.82 5.71 -19.17
N SER A 181 7.77 6.27 -19.79
CA SER A 181 6.53 5.53 -20.05
C SER A 181 6.73 4.38 -21.04
N ARG A 182 7.58 4.54 -22.07
CA ARG A 182 7.90 3.47 -23.03
C ARG A 182 8.74 2.37 -22.38
N GLU A 183 9.74 2.75 -21.59
CA GLU A 183 10.58 1.80 -20.88
C GLU A 183 9.73 0.92 -19.95
N LEU A 184 8.89 1.55 -19.14
CA LEU A 184 8.01 0.83 -18.22
C LEU A 184 7.03 -0.10 -18.94
N GLY A 185 6.44 0.34 -20.05
CA GLY A 185 5.59 -0.51 -20.88
C GLY A 185 6.31 -1.76 -21.40
N ALA A 186 7.54 -1.60 -21.90
CA ALA A 186 8.35 -2.72 -22.36
C ALA A 186 8.68 -3.72 -21.24
N ARG A 187 8.88 -3.25 -20.01
CA ARG A 187 9.14 -4.12 -18.85
C ARG A 187 7.89 -4.91 -18.44
N PHE A 188 6.71 -4.29 -18.44
CA PHE A 188 5.46 -5.03 -18.20
C PHE A 188 5.15 -6.04 -19.31
N ASP A 189 5.39 -5.69 -20.58
CA ASP A 189 5.26 -6.64 -21.68
C ASP A 189 6.20 -7.85 -21.51
N ALA A 190 7.46 -7.60 -21.13
CA ALA A 190 8.40 -8.67 -20.85
C ALA A 190 8.00 -9.54 -19.65
N ALA A 191 7.47 -8.95 -18.57
CA ALA A 191 6.95 -9.69 -17.42
C ALA A 191 5.78 -10.58 -17.82
N ARG A 192 4.82 -10.03 -18.57
CA ARG A 192 3.65 -10.77 -19.07
C ARG A 192 4.02 -11.93 -19.99
N LEU A 193 5.03 -11.77 -20.85
CA LEU A 193 5.55 -12.86 -21.69
C LEU A 193 6.13 -14.03 -20.88
N ARG A 194 6.58 -13.78 -19.66
CA ARG A 194 7.04 -14.82 -18.72
C ARG A 194 5.92 -15.40 -17.84
N GLY A 195 4.69 -14.92 -18.00
CA GLY A 195 3.55 -15.29 -17.14
C GLY A 195 3.64 -14.71 -15.73
N ASP A 196 4.45 -13.65 -15.53
CA ASP A 196 4.58 -12.99 -14.23
C ASP A 196 3.35 -12.11 -13.95
N THR A 197 2.67 -12.39 -12.85
CA THR A 197 1.46 -11.67 -12.43
C THR A 197 1.69 -10.79 -11.20
N THR A 198 2.92 -10.71 -10.68
CA THR A 198 3.23 -10.02 -9.41
C THR A 198 3.07 -8.50 -9.51
N HIS A 199 3.05 -7.95 -10.73
CA HIS A 199 3.00 -6.51 -11.00
C HIS A 199 1.62 -5.99 -11.42
N ARG A 200 0.54 -6.77 -11.27
CA ARG A 200 -0.81 -6.37 -11.74
C ARG A 200 -1.29 -5.02 -11.21
N LYS A 201 -1.01 -4.71 -9.94
CA LYS A 201 -1.33 -3.39 -9.35
C LYS A 201 -0.60 -2.26 -10.08
N GLU A 202 0.71 -2.37 -10.23
CA GLU A 202 1.57 -1.41 -10.92
C GLU A 202 1.17 -1.27 -12.40
N GLU A 203 0.94 -2.37 -13.09
CA GLU A 203 0.53 -2.39 -14.51
C GLU A 203 -0.86 -1.75 -14.69
N SER A 204 -1.83 -2.06 -13.82
CA SER A 204 -3.15 -1.42 -13.85
C SER A 204 -3.04 0.11 -13.77
N ARG A 205 -2.25 0.60 -12.81
CA ARG A 205 -2.04 2.03 -12.63
C ARG A 205 -1.33 2.65 -13.82
N TYR A 206 -0.32 1.99 -14.38
CA TYR A 206 0.35 2.42 -15.59
C TYR A 206 -0.62 2.58 -16.76
N VAL A 207 -1.38 1.52 -17.08
CA VAL A 207 -2.33 1.51 -18.21
C VAL A 207 -3.38 2.59 -18.00
N ARG A 208 -3.93 2.72 -16.78
CA ARG A 208 -4.90 3.76 -16.43
C ARG A 208 -4.34 5.16 -16.64
N SER A 209 -3.16 5.44 -16.07
CA SER A 209 -2.59 6.79 -16.06
C SER A 209 -1.98 7.20 -17.40
N VAL A 210 -1.50 6.26 -18.22
CA VAL A 210 -0.85 6.60 -19.51
C VAL A 210 -1.84 6.55 -20.67
N LEU A 211 -2.78 5.61 -20.67
CA LEU A 211 -3.63 5.31 -21.83
C LEU A 211 -5.14 5.36 -21.53
N GLY A 212 -5.54 5.27 -20.27
CA GLY A 212 -6.93 4.98 -19.87
C GLY A 212 -7.95 6.07 -20.20
N GLU A 213 -7.59 7.35 -20.12
CA GLU A 213 -8.54 8.44 -20.37
C GLU A 213 -8.92 8.60 -21.85
N SER A 214 -8.04 8.15 -22.76
CA SER A 214 -8.20 8.32 -24.21
C SER A 214 -8.54 7.02 -24.94
N SER A 215 -8.63 5.90 -24.24
CA SER A 215 -8.87 4.57 -24.84
C SER A 215 -9.75 3.69 -23.96
N ALA A 216 -10.93 3.34 -24.46
CA ALA A 216 -11.85 2.43 -23.78
C ALA A 216 -11.24 1.02 -23.58
N SER A 217 -10.43 0.54 -24.51
CA SER A 217 -9.75 -0.76 -24.38
C SER A 217 -8.67 -0.71 -23.30
N ALA A 218 -7.93 0.39 -23.20
CA ALA A 218 -6.96 0.58 -22.12
C ALA A 218 -7.63 0.69 -20.76
N ALA A 219 -8.74 1.44 -20.66
CA ALA A 219 -9.53 1.52 -19.43
C ALA A 219 -10.06 0.15 -18.99
N ALA A 220 -10.58 -0.65 -19.93
CA ALA A 220 -11.01 -2.03 -19.67
C ALA A 220 -9.84 -2.93 -19.21
N ASN A 221 -8.65 -2.80 -19.83
CA ASN A 221 -7.47 -3.56 -19.42
C ASN A 221 -7.00 -3.19 -18.00
N ALA A 222 -6.94 -1.90 -17.68
CA ALA A 222 -6.61 -1.43 -16.33
C ALA A 222 -7.58 -1.98 -15.28
N LEU A 223 -8.88 -1.99 -15.59
CA LEU A 223 -9.91 -2.55 -14.72
C LEU A 223 -9.74 -4.05 -14.51
N ARG A 224 -9.47 -4.81 -15.59
CA ARG A 224 -9.20 -6.25 -15.49
C ARG A 224 -8.02 -6.53 -14.57
N LEU A 225 -6.90 -5.84 -14.78
CA LEU A 225 -5.68 -5.99 -13.96
C LEU A 225 -5.94 -5.68 -12.48
N ALA A 226 -6.67 -4.59 -12.20
CA ALA A 226 -7.02 -4.23 -10.83
C ALA A 226 -7.95 -5.25 -10.17
N THR A 227 -8.90 -5.80 -10.94
CA THR A 227 -9.84 -6.83 -10.46
C THR A 227 -9.11 -8.12 -10.11
N GLU A 228 -8.22 -8.58 -11.00
CA GLU A 228 -7.39 -9.76 -10.76
C GLU A 228 -6.46 -9.57 -9.55
N ASN A 229 -5.85 -8.39 -9.43
CA ASN A 229 -5.02 -8.05 -8.27
C ASN A 229 -5.84 -8.09 -6.97
N PHE A 230 -7.02 -7.46 -6.94
CA PHE A 230 -7.86 -7.41 -5.74
C PHE A 230 -8.43 -8.78 -5.33
N ALA A 231 -8.55 -9.71 -6.29
CA ALA A 231 -8.94 -11.08 -5.99
C ALA A 231 -7.85 -11.83 -5.18
N GLU A 232 -6.58 -11.48 -5.37
CA GLU A 232 -5.42 -12.07 -4.70
C GLU A 232 -5.01 -11.29 -3.44
N GLN A 233 -4.99 -9.96 -3.52
CA GLN A 233 -4.50 -9.05 -2.48
C GLN A 233 -5.55 -7.97 -2.18
N ARG A 234 -6.01 -7.91 -0.92
CA ARG A 234 -7.08 -7.03 -0.46
C ARG A 234 -6.56 -5.97 0.49
N GLU A 235 -5.50 -5.28 0.10
CA GLU A 235 -4.96 -4.15 0.85
C GLU A 235 -5.65 -2.83 0.44
N PRO A 236 -5.58 -1.78 1.29
CA PRO A 236 -6.17 -0.48 0.96
C PRO A 236 -5.67 0.12 -0.35
N ALA A 237 -4.41 -0.11 -0.71
CA ALA A 237 -3.85 0.35 -1.98
C ALA A 237 -4.48 -0.39 -3.18
N ASP A 238 -4.72 -1.71 -3.06
CA ASP A 238 -5.37 -2.51 -4.11
C ASP A 238 -6.82 -2.07 -4.33
N ALA A 239 -7.55 -1.87 -3.22
CA ALA A 239 -8.91 -1.34 -3.22
C ALA A 239 -8.98 0.00 -3.96
N ARG A 240 -8.04 0.90 -3.68
CA ARG A 240 -7.95 2.20 -4.35
C ARG A 240 -7.76 2.06 -5.86
N ILE A 241 -6.80 1.22 -6.30
CA ILE A 241 -6.52 1.02 -7.72
C ILE A 241 -7.74 0.48 -8.46
N LEU A 242 -8.47 -0.46 -7.85
CA LEU A 242 -9.71 -0.99 -8.44
C LEU A 242 -10.82 0.07 -8.52
N LEU A 243 -11.04 0.88 -7.48
CA LEU A 243 -12.01 1.98 -7.54
C LEU A 243 -11.65 3.00 -8.63
N GLU A 244 -10.38 3.41 -8.72
CA GLU A 244 -9.91 4.34 -9.75
C GLU A 244 -10.06 3.75 -11.17
N ALA A 245 -9.74 2.48 -11.36
CA ALA A 245 -9.88 1.81 -12.64
C ALA A 245 -11.36 1.66 -13.05
N ALA A 246 -12.26 1.36 -12.10
CA ALA A 246 -13.69 1.29 -12.34
C ALA A 246 -14.25 2.65 -12.77
N LEU A 247 -13.81 3.75 -12.13
CA LEU A 247 -14.17 5.11 -12.51
C LEU A 247 -13.70 5.46 -13.93
N THR A 248 -12.44 5.14 -14.28
CA THR A 248 -11.89 5.41 -15.62
C THR A 248 -12.61 4.57 -16.70
N ALA A 249 -12.94 3.32 -16.40
CA ALA A 249 -13.67 2.43 -17.30
C ALA A 249 -15.18 2.70 -17.37
N LYS A 250 -15.71 3.62 -16.54
CA LYS A 250 -17.15 3.89 -16.38
C LYS A 250 -17.95 2.63 -16.09
N ASN A 251 -17.39 1.73 -15.28
CA ASN A 251 -18.00 0.46 -14.91
C ASN A 251 -18.09 0.35 -13.38
N PRO A 252 -19.06 1.04 -12.75
CA PRO A 252 -19.16 1.07 -11.29
C PRO A 252 -19.44 -0.30 -10.67
N ALA A 253 -20.16 -1.18 -11.36
CA ALA A 253 -20.46 -2.53 -10.87
C ALA A 253 -19.18 -3.38 -10.65
N ALA A 254 -18.10 -3.11 -11.40
CA ALA A 254 -16.84 -3.83 -11.21
C ALA A 254 -16.15 -3.48 -9.87
N ALA A 255 -16.56 -2.42 -9.20
CA ALA A 255 -16.06 -2.04 -7.88
C ALA A 255 -16.80 -2.72 -6.71
N ASP A 256 -17.89 -3.46 -6.96
CA ASP A 256 -18.69 -4.12 -5.91
C ASP A 256 -17.86 -4.94 -4.91
N PRO A 257 -16.84 -5.73 -5.32
CA PRO A 257 -15.98 -6.44 -4.38
C PRO A 257 -15.27 -5.52 -3.37
N VAL A 258 -14.85 -4.33 -3.80
CA VAL A 258 -14.22 -3.33 -2.93
C VAL A 258 -15.25 -2.74 -1.99
N LEU A 259 -16.43 -2.38 -2.47
CA LEU A 259 -17.48 -1.78 -1.65
C LEU A 259 -17.95 -2.77 -0.56
N GLN A 260 -18.10 -4.04 -0.91
CA GLN A 260 -18.41 -5.11 0.05
C GLN A 260 -17.28 -5.30 1.07
N TRP A 261 -16.02 -5.30 0.61
CA TRP A 261 -14.86 -5.38 1.50
C TRP A 261 -14.80 -4.18 2.46
N MET A 262 -15.06 -2.96 1.98
CA MET A 262 -15.10 -1.76 2.81
C MET A 262 -16.19 -1.88 3.88
N ALA A 263 -17.39 -2.30 3.50
CA ALA A 263 -18.50 -2.49 4.42
C ALA A 263 -18.23 -3.59 5.47
N LYS A 264 -17.66 -4.73 5.04
CA LYS A 264 -17.36 -5.87 5.93
C LYS A 264 -16.19 -5.61 6.88
N SER A 265 -15.13 -4.98 6.38
CA SER A 265 -13.96 -4.64 7.20
C SER A 265 -14.24 -3.46 8.13
N GLY A 266 -15.09 -2.52 7.71
CA GLY A 266 -15.29 -1.26 8.40
C GLY A 266 -14.13 -0.28 8.21
N ILE A 267 -13.25 -0.51 7.23
CA ILE A 267 -12.10 0.37 6.97
C ILE A 267 -12.52 1.85 6.86
N ASP A 268 -11.81 2.71 7.58
CA ASP A 268 -12.00 4.15 7.51
C ASP A 268 -10.86 4.80 6.73
N SER A 269 -11.17 5.20 5.49
CA SER A 269 -10.26 5.93 4.61
C SER A 269 -10.97 7.05 3.87
N VAL A 270 -10.47 8.28 3.99
CA VAL A 270 -11.03 9.46 3.30
C VAL A 270 -10.96 9.33 1.79
N VAL A 271 -9.87 8.73 1.27
CA VAL A 271 -9.67 8.53 -0.17
C VAL A 271 -10.64 7.47 -0.71
N LEU A 272 -10.74 6.31 -0.04
CA LEU A 272 -11.65 5.24 -0.48
C LEU A 272 -13.11 5.70 -0.42
N LYS A 273 -13.52 6.40 0.65
CA LYS A 273 -14.87 6.96 0.77
C LYS A 273 -15.20 7.93 -0.35
N ARG A 274 -14.27 8.82 -0.70
CA ARG A 274 -14.43 9.76 -1.82
C ARG A 274 -14.59 9.03 -3.16
N LEU A 275 -13.75 8.03 -3.44
CA LEU A 275 -13.81 7.25 -4.68
C LEU A 275 -15.12 6.43 -4.77
N ALA A 276 -15.54 5.82 -3.65
CA ALA A 276 -16.82 5.12 -3.57
C ALA A 276 -18.01 6.05 -3.85
N ALA A 277 -18.00 7.27 -3.30
CA ALA A 277 -19.05 8.26 -3.56
C ALA A 277 -19.08 8.70 -5.04
N GLN A 278 -17.91 8.84 -5.68
CA GLN A 278 -17.83 9.17 -7.10
C GLN A 278 -18.46 8.09 -7.99
N LEU A 279 -18.32 6.81 -7.65
CA LEU A 279 -18.93 5.70 -8.40
C LEU A 279 -20.46 5.78 -8.39
N VAL A 280 -21.07 6.13 -7.26
CA VAL A 280 -22.53 6.30 -7.14
C VAL A 280 -23.04 7.44 -8.02
N SER A 281 -22.23 8.48 -8.21
CA SER A 281 -22.58 9.63 -9.05
C SER A 281 -22.40 9.40 -10.56
N GLN A 282 -21.82 8.27 -10.99
CA GLN A 282 -21.61 8.00 -12.41
C GLN A 282 -22.89 7.49 -13.10
N PRO A 283 -23.18 7.94 -14.34
CA PRO A 283 -24.27 7.39 -15.14
C PRO A 283 -24.06 5.88 -15.37
N GLY A 284 -25.03 5.05 -14.97
CA GLY A 284 -24.96 3.59 -15.07
C GLY A 284 -24.72 2.86 -13.74
N ALA A 285 -24.55 3.58 -12.62
CA ALA A 285 -24.69 2.99 -11.29
C ALA A 285 -26.13 2.50 -11.11
N LYS A 286 -26.34 1.18 -10.97
CA LYS A 286 -27.66 0.66 -10.58
C LYS A 286 -27.94 1.11 -9.14
N GLN A 287 -29.06 1.81 -8.95
CA GLN A 287 -29.61 2.13 -7.63
C GLN A 287 -30.03 0.87 -6.89
#